data_AF-A0A6L7YM86-F1
#
_entry.id   AF-A0A6L7YM86-F1
#
_cell.length_a   1.000
_cell.length_b   1.000
_cell.length_c   1.000
_cell.angle_alpha   90.00
_cell.angle_beta   90.00
_cell.angle_gamma   90.00
#
_symmetry.space_group_name_H-M   'P 1'
#
loop_
_entity.id
_entity.type
_entity.pdbx_description
1 polymer ?
#
loop_
_entity_poly.entity_id
_entity_poly.type
_entity_poly.pdbx_seq_one_letter_code
_entity_poly.pdbx_strand_id
1 'polypeptide(L)'
;MGMQDGSRQDIELMAHLMRRAGFGATQAEIEERVEKGYEATVDDLLDTGDAQWLGEFIVRRFDLEASGMINYPGSARRWLYRMVTSDAPLQEKMTLFWHGIF
;
A
#
# COMPACT_ATOMS: atom_id res chain seq x y z
N MET A 1 34.12 -13.40 1.46
CA MET A 1 32.78 -13.96 1.74
C MET A 1 31.91 -12.92 2.46
N GLY A 2 31.77 -11.72 1.87
CA GLY A 2 31.10 -10.58 2.53
C GLY A 2 30.17 -9.75 1.62
N MET A 3 29.99 -10.16 0.36
CA MET A 3 29.11 -9.44 -0.60
C MET A 3 27.70 -10.04 -0.68
N GLN A 4 27.46 -11.26 -0.19
CA GLN A 4 26.14 -11.90 -0.22
C GLN A 4 25.27 -11.56 1.00
N ASP A 5 25.88 -11.16 2.12
CA ASP A 5 25.17 -10.85 3.37
C ASP A 5 24.45 -9.49 3.30
N GLY A 6 25.10 -8.47 2.73
CA GLY A 6 24.48 -7.16 2.50
C GLY A 6 23.22 -7.24 1.63
N SER A 7 23.32 -7.91 0.47
CA SER A 7 22.18 -8.09 -0.44
C SER A 7 21.00 -8.84 0.21
N ARG A 8 21.26 -9.83 1.08
CA ARG A 8 20.20 -10.51 1.82
C ARG A 8 19.54 -9.61 2.85
N GLN A 9 20.33 -8.86 3.61
CA GLN A 9 19.83 -7.92 4.62
C GLN A 9 19.00 -6.82 3.97
N ASP A 10 19.42 -6.32 2.80
CA ASP A 10 18.68 -5.32 2.02
C ASP A 10 17.31 -5.86 1.57
N ILE A 11 17.25 -7.11 1.10
CA ILE A 11 15.99 -7.78 0.76
C ILE A 11 15.09 -7.91 1.98
N GLU A 12 15.62 -8.37 3.12
CA GLU A 12 14.84 -8.55 4.34
C GLU A 12 14.29 -7.21 4.87
N LEU A 13 15.12 -6.15 4.83
CA LEU A 13 14.75 -4.80 5.21
C LEU A 13 13.69 -4.21 4.28
N MET A 14 13.89 -4.32 2.97
CA MET A 14 12.93 -3.83 1.97
C MET A 14 11.60 -4.58 2.07
N ALA A 15 11.63 -5.91 2.23
CA ALA A 15 10.42 -6.69 2.43
C ALA A 15 9.69 -6.28 3.73
N HIS A 16 10.44 -5.97 4.79
CA HIS A 16 9.85 -5.44 6.03
C HIS A 16 9.18 -4.08 5.81
N LEU A 17 9.84 -3.15 5.12
CA LEU A 17 9.26 -1.86 4.73
C LEU A 17 7.95 -2.06 3.97
N MET A 18 7.95 -2.88 2.92
CA MET A 18 6.76 -3.09 2.08
C MET A 18 5.57 -3.72 2.84
N ARG A 19 5.83 -4.60 3.82
CA ARG A 19 4.77 -5.13 4.70
C ARG A 19 4.18 -4.07 5.63
N ARG A 20 5.00 -3.11 6.08
CA ARG A 20 4.53 -2.01 6.96
C ARG A 20 3.82 -0.93 6.16
N ALA A 21 4.42 -0.50 5.05
CA ALA A 21 3.90 0.56 4.20
C ALA A 21 2.67 0.15 3.37
N GLY A 22 2.50 -1.13 3.07
CA GLY A 22 1.36 -1.61 2.27
C GLY A 22 0.87 -2.99 2.71
N PHE A 23 0.42 -3.80 1.75
CA PHE A 23 0.01 -5.19 1.98
C PHE A 23 1.15 -6.18 1.68
N GLY A 24 2.39 -5.69 1.66
CA GLY A 24 3.55 -6.42 1.16
C GLY A 24 3.84 -6.10 -0.31
N ALA A 25 4.78 -6.86 -0.85
CA ALA A 25 5.20 -6.81 -2.24
C ALA A 25 5.64 -8.22 -2.67
N THR A 26 5.57 -8.49 -3.96
CA THR A 26 6.11 -9.72 -4.56
C THR A 26 7.64 -9.71 -4.51
N GLN A 27 8.26 -10.89 -4.68
CA GLN A 27 9.71 -11.01 -4.68
C GLN A 27 10.37 -10.12 -5.76
N ALA A 28 9.77 -10.06 -6.95
CA ALA A 28 10.30 -9.24 -8.05
C ALA A 28 10.25 -7.74 -7.73
N GLU A 29 9.15 -7.25 -7.13
CA GLU A 29 9.03 -5.85 -6.71
C GLU A 29 10.01 -5.50 -5.57
N ILE A 30 10.30 -6.46 -4.67
CA ILE A 30 11.29 -6.27 -3.62
C ILE A 30 12.68 -6.12 -4.23
N GLU A 31 13.06 -7.00 -5.16
CA GLU A 31 14.34 -6.96 -5.86
C GLU A 31 14.52 -5.64 -6.63
N GLU A 32 13.49 -5.21 -7.37
CA GLU A 32 13.49 -3.92 -8.08
C GLU A 32 13.69 -2.73 -7.12
N ARG A 33 13.02 -2.73 -5.96
CA ARG A 33 13.16 -1.66 -4.96
C ARG A 33 14.51 -1.71 -4.25
N VAL A 34 15.09 -2.88 -4.03
CA VAL A 34 16.45 -3.02 -3.49
C VAL A 34 17.45 -2.41 -4.47
N GLU A 35 17.31 -2.67 -5.78
CA GLU A 35 18.13 -2.04 -6.82
C GLU A 35 17.95 -0.51 -6.86
N LYS A 36 16.72 -0.02 -6.67
CA LYS A 36 16.43 1.42 -6.56
C LYS A 36 17.04 2.06 -5.30
N GLY A 37 17.14 1.29 -4.22
CA GLY A 37 17.65 1.73 -2.93
C GLY A 37 16.54 2.16 -1.96
N TYR A 38 16.87 2.10 -0.67
CA TYR A 38 15.92 2.29 0.42
C TYR A 38 15.33 3.71 0.46
N GLU A 39 16.17 4.75 0.52
CA GLU A 39 15.72 6.15 0.65
C GLU A 39 14.85 6.57 -0.54
N ALA A 40 15.27 6.23 -1.77
CA ALA A 40 14.47 6.53 -2.97
C ALA A 40 13.12 5.80 -2.96
N THR A 41 13.05 4.59 -2.40
CA THR A 41 11.79 3.88 -2.21
C THR A 41 10.90 4.55 -1.16
N VAL A 42 11.48 5.06 -0.08
CA VAL A 42 10.73 5.81 0.95
C VAL A 42 10.16 7.10 0.36
N ASP A 43 10.95 7.83 -0.42
CA ASP A 43 10.48 9.05 -1.09
C ASP A 43 9.29 8.76 -2.03
N ASP A 44 9.36 7.71 -2.86
CA ASP A 44 8.22 7.31 -3.70
C ASP A 44 6.96 6.96 -2.89
N LEU A 45 7.14 6.29 -1.75
CA LEU A 45 6.02 5.87 -0.91
C LEU A 45 5.31 7.08 -0.29
N LEU A 46 6.03 8.18 -0.07
CA LEU A 46 5.52 9.42 0.50
C LEU A 46 4.97 10.38 -0.56
N ASP A 47 5.53 10.38 -1.77
CA ASP A 47 5.09 11.22 -2.89
C ASP A 47 4.05 10.50 -3.77
N THR A 48 2.82 10.44 -3.27
CA THR A 48 1.75 9.62 -3.88
C THR A 48 1.02 10.31 -5.03
N GLY A 49 1.29 11.59 -5.31
CA GLY A 49 0.61 12.37 -6.35
C GLY A 49 -0.92 12.20 -6.34
N ASP A 50 -1.50 12.02 -7.52
CA ASP A 50 -2.91 11.64 -7.70
C ASP A 50 -3.07 10.12 -7.70
N ALA A 51 -3.08 9.53 -6.50
CA ALA A 51 -3.24 8.09 -6.30
C ALA A 51 -4.46 7.50 -7.05
N GLN A 52 -4.23 6.45 -7.82
CA GLN A 52 -5.24 5.75 -8.58
C GLN A 52 -5.74 4.52 -7.82
N TRP A 53 -7.02 4.20 -7.96
CA TRP A 53 -7.63 2.99 -7.44
C TRP A 53 -8.76 2.55 -8.36
N LEU A 54 -9.43 1.43 -8.08
CA LEU A 54 -10.50 0.86 -8.91
C LEU A 54 -11.60 1.87 -9.31
N GLY A 55 -11.77 2.92 -8.51
CA GLY A 55 -12.59 4.08 -8.83
C GLY A 55 -14.03 3.94 -8.37
N GLU A 56 -14.68 5.09 -8.16
CA GLU A 56 -16.02 5.12 -7.57
C GLU A 56 -17.07 4.46 -8.45
N PHE A 57 -16.99 4.62 -9.77
CA PHE A 57 -18.00 4.10 -10.67
C PHE A 57 -18.09 2.57 -10.62
N ILE A 58 -16.95 1.88 -10.56
CA ILE A 58 -16.92 0.41 -10.49
C ILE A 58 -17.50 -0.06 -9.15
N VAL A 59 -17.05 0.50 -8.03
CA VAL A 59 -17.59 0.13 -6.71
C VAL A 59 -19.09 0.37 -6.63
N ARG A 60 -19.55 1.57 -7.03
CA ARG A 60 -20.98 1.91 -6.99
C ARG A 60 -21.84 1.04 -7.89
N ARG A 61 -21.28 0.55 -9.00
CA ARG A 61 -21.99 -0.25 -10.00
C ARG A 61 -22.19 -1.69 -9.56
N PHE A 62 -21.22 -2.26 -8.85
CA PHE A 62 -21.16 -3.69 -8.53
C PHE A 62 -21.37 -4.02 -7.05
N ASP A 63 -21.22 -3.04 -6.15
CA ASP A 63 -21.51 -3.18 -4.73
C ASP A 63 -22.52 -2.12 -4.28
N LEU A 64 -23.81 -2.50 -4.21
CA LEU A 64 -24.89 -1.59 -3.83
C LEU A 64 -24.76 -1.10 -2.38
N GLU A 65 -24.20 -1.90 -1.47
CA GLU A 65 -24.01 -1.47 -0.08
C GLU A 65 -22.89 -0.44 0.03
N ALA A 66 -21.77 -0.65 -0.67
CA ALA A 66 -20.70 0.34 -0.75
C ALA A 66 -21.13 1.61 -1.50
N SER A 67 -22.03 1.48 -2.48
CA SER A 67 -22.59 2.59 -3.25
C SER A 67 -23.38 3.58 -2.40
N GLY A 68 -24.09 3.05 -1.40
CA GLY A 68 -25.01 3.83 -0.56
C GLY A 68 -24.32 4.96 0.19
N MET A 69 -23.09 4.76 0.70
CA MET A 69 -22.29 5.73 1.51
C MET A 69 -23.02 6.41 2.69
N ILE A 70 -24.28 6.08 2.92
CA ILE A 70 -25.17 6.67 3.92
C ILE A 70 -24.98 5.99 5.28
N ASN A 71 -24.42 4.77 5.31
CA ASN A 71 -24.20 4.00 6.52
C ASN A 71 -22.71 3.65 6.74
N TYR A 72 -22.34 3.43 8.00
CA TYR A 72 -20.98 3.03 8.40
C TYR A 72 -20.46 1.82 7.60
N PRO A 73 -21.23 0.72 7.41
CA PRO A 73 -20.78 -0.42 6.62
C PRO A 73 -20.46 -0.07 5.17
N GLY A 74 -21.27 0.75 4.50
CA GLY A 74 -21.02 1.15 3.12
C GLY A 74 -19.74 1.98 2.97
N SER A 75 -19.53 2.94 3.87
CA SER A 75 -18.31 3.75 3.88
C SER A 75 -17.05 2.93 4.16
N ALA A 76 -17.12 1.99 5.10
CA ALA A 76 -16.02 1.07 5.38
C ALA A 76 -15.72 0.16 4.19
N ARG A 77 -16.74 -0.40 3.53
CA ARG A 77 -16.59 -1.24 2.33
C ARG A 77 -15.96 -0.46 1.17
N ARG A 78 -16.44 0.75 0.88
CA ARG A 78 -15.83 1.62 -0.14
C ARG A 78 -14.36 1.87 0.15
N TRP A 79 -14.03 2.16 1.41
CA TRP A 79 -12.64 2.41 1.79
C TRP A 79 -11.76 1.16 1.68
N LEU A 80 -12.29 -0.03 1.98
CA LEU A 80 -11.59 -1.30 1.74
C LEU A 80 -11.25 -1.50 0.26
N TYR A 81 -12.16 -1.18 -0.67
CA TYR A 81 -11.84 -1.20 -2.11
C TYR A 81 -10.68 -0.27 -2.44
N ARG A 82 -10.69 0.95 -1.90
CA ARG A 82 -9.59 1.90 -2.08
C ARG A 82 -8.28 1.35 -1.51
N MET A 83 -8.29 0.82 -0.29
CA MET A 83 -7.08 0.23 0.32
C MET A 83 -6.46 -0.89 -0.51
N VAL A 84 -7.27 -1.81 -1.05
CA VAL A 84 -6.76 -2.99 -1.78
C VAL A 84 -6.35 -2.68 -3.22
N THR A 85 -6.95 -1.66 -3.85
CA THR A 85 -6.75 -1.37 -5.27
C THR A 85 -5.98 -0.08 -5.54
N SER A 86 -5.62 0.65 -4.49
CA SER A 86 -4.81 1.86 -4.59
C SER A 86 -3.36 1.53 -4.92
N ASP A 87 -2.75 2.33 -5.79
CA ASP A 87 -1.30 2.37 -6.00
C ASP A 87 -0.54 3.08 -4.86
N ALA A 88 -1.26 3.75 -3.96
CA ALA A 88 -0.73 4.44 -2.77
C ALA A 88 -1.24 3.82 -1.45
N PRO A 89 -0.89 2.56 -1.13
CA PRO A 89 -1.42 1.88 0.05
C PRO A 89 -0.95 2.52 1.37
N LEU A 90 0.23 3.16 1.39
CA LEU A 90 0.73 3.87 2.57
C LEU A 90 -0.19 5.03 2.95
N GLN A 91 -0.65 5.81 1.99
CA GLN A 91 -1.58 6.93 2.22
C GLN A 91 -2.86 6.46 2.90
N GLU A 92 -3.43 5.34 2.46
CA GLU A 92 -4.62 4.78 3.10
C GLU A 92 -4.31 4.26 4.51
N LYS A 93 -3.20 3.53 4.69
CA LYS A 93 -2.78 3.00 5.99
C LYS A 93 -2.42 4.10 7.01
N MET A 94 -1.95 5.27 6.59
CA MET A 94 -1.69 6.41 7.49
C MET A 94 -2.93 6.78 8.32
N THR A 95 -4.12 6.64 7.74
CA THR A 95 -5.37 6.88 8.47
C THR A 95 -5.50 5.89 9.63
N LEU A 96 -5.22 4.60 9.44
CA LEU A 96 -5.23 3.59 10.52
C LEU A 96 -4.15 3.88 11.57
N PHE A 97 -2.96 4.25 11.12
CA PHE A 97 -1.83 4.59 11.99
C PHE A 97 -2.19 5.72 12.96
N TRP A 98 -2.81 6.80 12.48
CA TRP A 98 -3.24 7.92 13.33
C TRP A 98 -4.31 7.54 14.36
N HIS A 99 -5.03 6.43 14.14
CA HIS A 99 -6.02 5.90 15.07
C HIS A 99 -5.46 4.77 15.96
N GLY A 100 -4.16 4.48 15.88
CA GLY A 100 -3.50 3.45 16.69
C GLY A 100 -3.81 2.02 16.26
N ILE A 101 -4.15 1.80 14.98
CA ILE A 101 -4.46 0.48 14.40
C ILE A 101 -3.26 0.05 13.54
N PHE A 102 -2.67 -1.14 13.79
CA PHE A 102 -1.43 -1.63 13.16
C PHE A 102 -1.52 -3.04 12.58
#